data_AF-A0AAD9V3S4-F1
#
_entry.id   AF-A0AAD9V3S4-F1
#
_cell.length_a   1.000
_cell.length_b   1.000
_cell.length_c   1.000
_cell.angle_alpha   90.00
_cell.angle_beta   90.00
_cell.angle_gamma   90.00
#
_symmetry.space_group_name_H-M   'P 1'
#
loop_
_entity.id
_entity.type
_entity.pdbx_description
1 polymer ?
#
loop_
_entity_poly.entity_id
_entity_poly.type
_entity_poly.pdbx_seq_one_letter_code
_entity_poly.pdbx_strand_id
1 'polypeptide(L)'
;MFPVMKRLLHIFSLFLFRCNQADDFEPAKILMNMCFTFFLEVNKEGEEPARQFIVPYLREQPIWKSLRFWNAAFFDAVHSEREIPAISRDVWHSWSPQEQSEYKECDKNSTFAKLGTFLSNMKAFGLSNDTCDEFLHKMSTIADLSDGK
;
A
#
# COMPACT_ATOMS: atom_id res chain seq x y z
N MET A 1 17.59 -23.60 -2.41
CA MET A 1 17.26 -22.19 -2.70
C MET A 1 18.21 -21.67 -3.77
N PHE A 2 17.69 -21.44 -4.98
CA PHE A 2 18.46 -21.10 -6.18
C PHE A 2 19.37 -19.87 -5.94
N PRO A 3 20.63 -19.87 -6.40
CA PRO A 3 21.58 -18.76 -6.15
C PRO A 3 21.07 -17.38 -6.59
N VAL A 4 20.27 -17.33 -7.66
CA VAL A 4 19.67 -16.09 -8.19
C VAL A 4 18.65 -15.50 -7.23
N MET A 5 17.76 -16.33 -6.66
CA MET A 5 16.77 -15.91 -5.66
C MET A 5 17.43 -15.31 -4.42
N LYS A 6 18.50 -15.94 -3.93
CA LYS A 6 19.24 -15.43 -2.75
C LYS A 6 19.81 -14.04 -3.01
N ARG A 7 20.42 -13.84 -4.19
CA ARG A 7 21.00 -12.55 -4.58
C ARG A 7 19.91 -11.49 -4.72
N LEU A 8 18.79 -11.82 -5.34
CA LEU A 8 17.65 -10.91 -5.49
C LEU A 8 17.10 -10.48 -4.12
N LEU A 9 16.83 -11.43 -3.22
CA LEU A 9 16.33 -11.15 -1.87
C LEU A 9 17.31 -10.30 -1.06
N HIS A 10 18.62 -10.52 -1.23
CA HIS A 10 19.63 -9.70 -0.58
C HIS A 10 19.62 -8.26 -1.10
N ILE A 11 19.55 -8.06 -2.42
CA ILE A 11 19.45 -6.73 -3.03
C ILE A 11 18.18 -6.02 -2.56
N PHE A 12 17.04 -6.70 -2.55
CA PHE A 12 15.77 -6.17 -2.06
C PHE A 12 15.82 -5.78 -0.59
N SER A 13 16.44 -6.61 0.25
CA SER A 13 16.62 -6.29 1.68
C SER A 13 17.49 -5.05 1.88
N LEU A 14 18.62 -4.95 1.16
CA LEU A 14 19.48 -3.76 1.21
C LEU A 14 18.75 -2.51 0.72
N PHE A 15 17.97 -2.63 -0.34
CA PHE A 15 17.19 -1.53 -0.90
C PHE A 15 16.14 -1.01 0.10
N LEU A 16 15.37 -1.92 0.70
CA LEU A 16 14.38 -1.59 1.72
C LEU A 16 15.02 -0.96 2.96
N PHE A 17 16.20 -1.43 3.37
CA PHE A 17 16.97 -0.82 4.44
C PHE A 17 17.40 0.62 4.12
N ARG A 18 17.80 0.90 2.88
CA ARG A 18 18.13 2.26 2.44
C ARG A 18 16.90 3.17 2.39
N CYS A 19 15.79 2.68 1.83
CA CYS A 19 14.50 3.38 1.82
C CYS A 19 14.10 3.80 3.24
N ASN A 20 14.23 2.88 4.20
CA ASN A 20 13.87 3.14 5.59
C ASN A 20 14.77 4.19 6.28
N GLN A 21 16.04 4.28 5.90
CA GLN A 21 16.96 5.27 6.47
C GLN A 21 16.81 6.65 5.84
N ALA A 22 16.54 6.69 4.54
CA ALA A 22 16.41 7.93 3.78
C ALA A 22 15.00 8.53 3.85
N ASP A 23 14.04 7.84 4.47
CA ASP A 23 12.61 8.17 4.41
C ASP A 23 12.06 8.25 2.97
N ASP A 24 12.68 7.51 2.06
CA ASP A 24 12.27 7.40 0.65
C ASP A 24 11.39 6.15 0.47
N PHE A 25 10.07 6.34 0.59
CA PHE A 25 9.12 5.23 0.74
C PHE A 25 8.40 4.83 -0.55
N GLU A 26 8.41 5.68 -1.58
CA GLU A 26 7.83 5.38 -2.89
C GLU A 26 8.41 4.08 -3.50
N PRO A 27 9.74 3.93 -3.62
CA PRO A 27 10.33 2.70 -4.12
C PRO A 27 9.99 1.46 -3.27
N ALA A 28 9.92 1.62 -1.95
CA ALA A 28 9.52 0.54 -1.04
C ALA A 28 8.06 0.12 -1.27
N LYS A 29 7.15 1.07 -1.54
CA LYS A 29 5.74 0.79 -1.87
C LYS A 29 5.62 -0.05 -3.15
N ILE A 30 6.42 0.23 -4.17
CA ILE A 30 6.45 -0.58 -5.40
C ILE A 30 6.85 -2.02 -5.07
N LEU A 31 7.93 -2.19 -4.30
CA LEU A 31 8.43 -3.51 -3.94
C LEU A 31 7.45 -4.28 -3.02
N MET A 32 6.74 -3.58 -2.14
CA MET A 32 5.65 -4.15 -1.32
C MET A 32 4.60 -4.81 -2.20
N ASN A 33 4.13 -4.12 -3.24
CA ASN A 33 3.14 -4.67 -4.17
C ASN A 33 3.71 -5.86 -4.97
N MET A 34 4.97 -5.78 -5.39
CA MET A 34 5.65 -6.88 -6.07
C MET A 34 5.80 -8.13 -5.20
N CYS A 35 5.87 -7.98 -3.87
CA CYS A 35 5.96 -9.14 -2.98
C CYS A 35 4.80 -10.12 -3.22
N PHE A 36 3.59 -9.61 -3.47
CA PHE A 36 2.39 -10.44 -3.67
C PHE A 36 2.29 -11.08 -5.07
N THR A 37 3.02 -10.57 -6.06
CA THR A 37 2.92 -11.03 -7.46
C THR A 37 4.13 -11.86 -7.89
N PHE A 38 5.29 -11.66 -7.27
CA PHE A 38 6.53 -12.32 -7.69
C PHE A 38 6.72 -13.66 -6.97
N PHE A 39 6.90 -14.71 -7.76
CA PHE A 39 7.24 -16.05 -7.31
C PHE A 39 8.25 -16.68 -8.25
N LEU A 40 8.95 -17.68 -7.74
CA LEU A 40 9.78 -18.56 -8.56
C LEU A 40 9.05 -19.88 -8.74
N GLU A 41 8.95 -20.34 -9.98
CA GLU A 41 8.50 -21.70 -10.27
C GLU A 41 9.66 -22.66 -10.01
N VAL A 42 9.41 -23.61 -9.12
CA VAL A 42 10.35 -24.66 -8.75
C VAL A 42 9.82 -25.96 -9.34
N ASN A 43 10.46 -26.39 -10.43
CA ASN A 43 10.20 -27.69 -11.05
C ASN A 43 11.07 -28.72 -10.36
N LYS A 44 10.44 -29.70 -9.70
CA LYS A 44 11.12 -30.90 -9.22
C LYS A 44 10.63 -32.08 -10.06
N GLU A 45 11.54 -32.97 -10.42
CA GLU A 45 11.18 -34.15 -11.21
C GLU A 45 10.10 -34.98 -10.51
N GLY A 46 8.95 -35.14 -11.17
CA GLY A 46 7.82 -35.92 -10.66
C GLY A 46 6.85 -35.18 -9.73
N GLU A 47 7.07 -33.89 -9.43
CA GLU A 47 6.12 -33.05 -8.71
C GLU A 47 5.51 -31.98 -9.63
N GLU A 48 4.27 -31.58 -9.36
CA GLU A 48 3.68 -30.40 -9.99
C GLU A 48 4.51 -29.14 -9.69
N PRO A 49 4.66 -28.20 -10.65
CA PRO A 49 5.41 -26.97 -10.46
C PRO A 49 4.95 -26.20 -9.22
N ALA A 50 5.86 -26.00 -8.26
CA ALA A 50 5.56 -25.27 -7.04
C ALA A 50 5.92 -23.78 -7.18
N ARG A 51 5.04 -22.89 -6.71
CA ARG A 51 5.30 -21.45 -6.68
C ARG A 51 5.88 -21.03 -5.33
N GLN A 52 7.10 -20.52 -5.36
CA GLN A 52 7.77 -19.99 -4.18
C GLN A 52 7.73 -18.46 -4.20
N PHE A 53 6.79 -17.87 -3.47
CA PHE A 53 6.64 -16.42 -3.35
C PHE A 53 7.78 -15.78 -2.58
N ILE A 54 8.06 -14.50 -2.88
CA ILE A 54 9.10 -13.74 -2.18
C ILE A 54 8.62 -13.13 -0.85
N VAL A 55 7.30 -12.95 -0.65
CA VAL A 55 6.71 -12.37 0.59
C VAL A 55 7.31 -12.95 1.88
N PRO A 56 7.41 -14.29 2.06
CA PRO A 56 7.86 -14.86 3.33
C PRO A 56 9.28 -14.43 3.71
N TYR A 57 10.12 -14.06 2.74
CA TYR A 57 11.50 -13.64 2.95
C TYR A 57 11.65 -12.14 3.22
N LEU A 58 10.70 -11.34 2.74
CA LEU A 58 10.75 -9.88 2.87
C LEU A 58 9.81 -9.35 3.95
N ARG A 59 8.87 -10.16 4.46
CA ARG A 59 7.90 -9.77 5.49
C ARG A 59 8.55 -9.19 6.75
N GLU A 60 9.73 -9.67 7.12
CA GLU A 60 10.43 -9.27 8.34
C GLU A 60 11.29 -8.01 8.20
N GLN A 61 11.25 -7.33 7.04
CA GLN A 61 12.03 -6.09 6.87
C GLN A 61 11.49 -4.97 7.77
N PRO A 62 12.36 -4.22 8.48
CA PRO A 62 11.93 -3.22 9.48
C PRO A 62 11.02 -2.13 8.93
N ILE A 63 11.18 -1.77 7.65
CA ILE A 63 10.36 -0.75 6.99
C ILE A 63 8.87 -1.07 7.03
N TRP A 64 8.49 -2.36 6.98
CA TRP A 64 7.09 -2.76 7.08
C TRP A 64 6.54 -2.55 8.48
N LYS A 65 7.36 -2.54 9.53
CA LYS A 65 6.91 -2.25 10.90
C LYS A 65 6.82 -0.75 11.18
N SER A 66 7.23 0.09 10.24
CA SER A 66 7.25 1.54 10.40
C SER A 66 5.90 2.16 10.03
N LEU A 67 5.21 2.77 11.01
CA LEU A 67 4.04 3.60 10.72
C LEU A 67 4.36 4.81 9.83
N ARG A 68 5.62 5.26 9.79
CA ARG A 68 6.05 6.35 8.89
C ARG A 68 5.90 5.94 7.43
N PHE A 69 6.33 4.71 7.10
CA PHE A 69 6.16 4.13 5.78
C PHE A 69 4.67 4.03 5.41
N TRP A 70 3.83 3.42 6.27
CA TRP A 70 2.41 3.24 5.96
C TRP A 70 1.67 4.56 5.80
N ASN A 71 1.96 5.55 6.66
CA ASN A 71 1.37 6.87 6.55
C ASN A 71 1.75 7.54 5.22
N ALA A 72 3.05 7.56 4.88
CA ALA A 72 3.52 8.19 3.66
C ALA A 72 2.99 7.49 2.40
N ALA A 73 3.04 6.15 2.36
CA ALA A 73 2.54 5.37 1.23
C ALA A 73 1.02 5.52 1.05
N PHE A 74 0.25 5.66 2.13
CA PHE A 74 -1.18 5.91 2.06
C PHE A 74 -1.50 7.31 1.56
N PHE A 75 -0.82 8.33 2.08
CA PHE A 75 -0.99 9.69 1.59
C PHE A 75 -0.65 9.80 0.11
N ASP A 76 0.48 9.23 -0.29
CA ASP A 76 0.86 9.18 -1.70
C ASP A 76 -0.22 8.51 -2.57
N ALA A 77 -0.79 7.38 -2.13
CA ALA A 77 -1.88 6.70 -2.85
C ALA A 77 -3.19 7.50 -2.93
N VAL A 78 -3.50 8.33 -1.93
CA VAL A 78 -4.69 9.22 -1.94
C VAL A 78 -4.43 10.47 -2.77
N HIS A 79 -3.21 11.00 -2.76
CA HIS A 79 -2.86 12.25 -3.46
C HIS A 79 -2.48 12.04 -4.92
N SER A 80 -1.96 10.87 -5.32
CA SER A 80 -1.65 10.58 -6.72
C SER A 80 -2.87 10.70 -7.64
N GLU A 81 -4.09 10.50 -7.12
CA GLU A 81 -5.34 10.73 -7.86
C GLU A 81 -5.77 12.20 -7.89
N ARG A 82 -5.24 13.03 -6.99
CA ARG A 82 -5.57 14.46 -6.84
C ARG A 82 -4.61 15.38 -7.60
N GLU A 83 -3.40 14.92 -7.94
CA GLU A 83 -2.41 15.72 -8.69
C GLU A 83 -2.83 16.01 -10.13
N ILE A 84 -3.68 15.16 -10.71
CA ILE A 84 -4.42 15.48 -11.94
C ILE A 84 -5.81 15.89 -11.49
N PRO A 85 -6.20 17.18 -11.55
CA PRO A 85 -7.56 17.56 -11.26
C PRO A 85 -8.47 16.82 -12.24
N ALA A 86 -9.17 15.79 -11.76
CA ALA A 86 -10.11 15.03 -12.58
C ALA A 86 -11.18 15.95 -13.19
N ILE A 87 -11.38 17.12 -12.58
CA ILE A 87 -12.34 18.14 -12.96
C ILE A 87 -11.67 19.51 -12.85
N SER A 88 -11.79 20.34 -13.89
CA SER A 88 -11.34 21.74 -13.83
C SER A 88 -12.25 22.55 -12.90
N ARG A 89 -11.74 23.66 -12.36
CA ARG A 89 -12.53 24.55 -11.48
C ARG A 89 -13.82 25.04 -12.17
N ASP A 90 -13.76 25.34 -13.46
CA ASP A 90 -14.92 25.82 -14.22
C ASP A 90 -16.00 24.74 -14.35
N VAL A 91 -15.60 23.48 -14.57
CA VAL A 91 -16.54 22.34 -14.63
C VAL A 91 -17.15 22.08 -13.24
N TRP A 92 -16.35 22.16 -12.17
CA TRP A 92 -16.85 21.99 -10.80
C TRP A 92 -17.95 23.01 -10.45
N HIS A 93 -17.77 24.28 -10.82
CA HIS A 93 -18.78 25.32 -10.57
C HIS A 93 -20.01 25.21 -11.48
N SER A 94 -19.92 24.50 -12.61
CA SER A 94 -21.06 24.24 -13.48
C SER A 94 -22.00 23.15 -12.94
N TRP A 95 -21.53 22.33 -12.00
CA TRP A 95 -22.29 21.23 -11.43
C TRP A 95 -23.33 21.70 -10.42
N SER A 96 -24.44 20.97 -10.36
CA SER A 96 -25.46 21.13 -9.35
C SER A 96 -24.91 20.78 -7.95
N PRO A 97 -25.55 21.27 -6.87
CA PRO A 97 -25.18 20.88 -5.51
C PRO A 97 -25.21 19.37 -5.28
N GLN A 98 -26.11 18.66 -5.98
CA GLN A 98 -26.21 17.20 -5.91
C GLN A 98 -24.98 16.51 -6.52
N GLU A 99 -24.59 16.88 -7.74
CA GLU A 99 -23.41 16.31 -8.42
C GLU A 99 -22.12 16.58 -7.64
N GLN A 100 -21.98 17.79 -7.06
CA GLN A 100 -20.86 18.11 -6.19
C GLN A 100 -20.84 17.24 -4.93
N SER A 101 -22.00 16.93 -4.36
CA SER A 101 -22.12 16.03 -3.20
C SER A 101 -21.77 14.59 -3.57
N GLU A 102 -22.29 14.08 -4.68
CA GLU A 102 -22.01 12.73 -5.18
C GLU A 102 -20.53 12.53 -5.50
N TYR A 103 -19.86 13.54 -6.06
CA TYR A 103 -18.43 13.48 -6.30
C TYR A 103 -17.60 13.45 -5.01
N LYS A 104 -17.96 14.26 -4.01
CA LYS A 104 -17.32 14.21 -2.69
C LYS A 104 -17.50 12.84 -2.04
N GLU A 105 -18.69 12.26 -2.17
CA GLU A 105 -18.97 10.91 -1.68
C GLU A 105 -18.16 9.85 -2.42
N CYS A 106 -17.97 10.00 -3.73
CA CYS A 106 -17.08 9.14 -4.53
C CYS A 106 -15.61 9.22 -4.05
N ASP A 107 -15.10 10.43 -3.76
CA ASP A 107 -13.75 10.62 -3.21
C ASP A 107 -13.59 9.95 -1.83
N LYS A 108 -14.59 10.07 -0.96
CA LYS A 108 -14.65 9.37 0.33
C LYS A 108 -14.63 7.85 0.15
N ASN A 109 -15.44 7.32 -0.77
CA ASN A 109 -15.49 5.89 -1.07
C ASN A 109 -14.17 5.37 -1.66
N SER A 110 -13.51 6.13 -2.55
CA SER A 110 -12.18 5.80 -3.06
C SER A 110 -11.15 5.72 -1.93
N THR A 111 -11.18 6.69 -1.02
CA THR A 111 -10.28 6.73 0.14
C THR A 111 -10.53 5.55 1.10
N PHE A 112 -11.79 5.21 1.36
CA PHE A 112 -12.17 4.04 2.15
C PHE A 112 -11.68 2.72 1.52
N ALA A 113 -11.81 2.55 0.21
CA ALA A 113 -11.32 1.36 -0.49
C ALA A 113 -9.79 1.22 -0.40
N LYS A 114 -9.05 2.33 -0.49
CA LYS A 114 -7.60 2.36 -0.27
C LYS A 114 -7.24 1.98 1.15
N LEU A 115 -7.98 2.50 2.14
CA LEU A 115 -7.76 2.19 3.55
C LEU A 115 -7.90 0.69 3.83
N GLY A 116 -8.94 0.06 3.28
CA GLY A 116 -9.12 -1.40 3.34
C GLY A 116 -7.96 -2.18 2.71
N THR A 117 -7.46 -1.73 1.57
CA THR A 117 -6.29 -2.33 0.89
C THR A 117 -5.03 -2.24 1.75
N PHE A 118 -4.77 -1.07 2.32
CA PHE A 118 -3.62 -0.84 3.20
C PHE A 118 -3.68 -1.70 4.46
N LEU A 119 -4.84 -1.79 5.11
CA LEU A 119 -5.04 -2.67 6.26
C LEU A 119 -4.81 -4.14 5.94
N SER A 120 -5.30 -4.61 4.78
CA SER A 120 -5.04 -5.97 4.30
C SER A 120 -3.54 -6.22 4.12
N ASN A 121 -2.84 -5.28 3.49
CA ASN A 121 -1.39 -5.35 3.31
C ASN A 121 -0.65 -5.35 4.65
N MET A 122 -1.00 -4.45 5.58
CA MET A 122 -0.40 -4.40 6.92
C MET A 122 -0.51 -5.75 7.65
N LYS A 123 -1.69 -6.38 7.60
CA LYS A 123 -1.89 -7.73 8.16
C LYS A 123 -1.04 -8.78 7.42
N ALA A 124 -0.98 -8.72 6.09
CA ALA A 124 -0.15 -9.63 5.31
C ALA A 124 1.37 -9.47 5.56
N PHE A 125 1.81 -8.28 6.01
CA PHE A 125 3.16 -8.01 6.50
C PHE A 125 3.34 -8.24 8.01
N GLY A 126 2.33 -8.81 8.68
CA GLY A 126 2.40 -9.26 10.07
C GLY A 126 2.42 -8.11 11.07
N LEU A 127 1.70 -7.02 10.81
CA LEU A 127 1.47 -5.99 11.82
C LEU A 127 0.39 -6.45 12.79
N SER A 128 0.51 -6.02 14.04
CA SER A 128 -0.47 -6.34 15.09
C SER A 128 -1.82 -5.69 14.79
N ASN A 129 -2.89 -6.21 15.38
CA ASN A 129 -4.20 -5.58 15.30
C ASN A 129 -4.15 -4.16 15.90
N ASP A 130 -3.49 -3.97 17.03
CA ASP A 130 -3.36 -2.66 17.68
C ASP A 130 -2.73 -1.61 16.74
N THR A 131 -1.67 -1.99 16.02
CA THR A 131 -1.04 -1.10 15.02
C THR A 131 -1.95 -0.83 13.82
N CYS A 132 -2.72 -1.83 13.39
CA CYS A 132 -3.70 -1.65 12.32
C CYS A 132 -4.85 -0.73 12.76
N ASP A 133 -5.30 -0.85 14.00
CA ASP A 133 -6.39 -0.06 14.58
C ASP A 133 -5.96 1.40 14.79
N GLU A 134 -4.73 1.62 15.25
CA GLU A 134 -4.12 2.96 15.33
C GLU A 134 -4.10 3.63 13.95
N PHE A 135 -3.63 2.90 12.94
CA PHE A 135 -3.58 3.40 11.57
C PHE A 135 -4.99 3.68 11.01
N LEU A 136 -5.93 2.76 11.20
CA LEU A 136 -7.32 2.90 10.77
C LEU A 136 -7.96 4.14 11.39
N HIS A 137 -7.88 4.29 12.72
CA HIS A 137 -8.46 5.42 13.43
C HIS A 137 -7.86 6.74 12.91
N LYS A 138 -6.53 6.82 12.83
CA LYS A 138 -5.83 8.02 12.35
C LYS A 138 -6.24 8.41 10.94
N MET A 139 -6.25 7.46 10.00
CA MET A 139 -6.56 7.75 8.60
C MET A 139 -8.03 8.05 8.38
N SER A 140 -8.94 7.39 9.09
CA SER A 140 -10.37 7.70 9.05
C SER A 140 -10.66 9.12 9.54
N THR A 141 -9.98 9.58 10.61
CA THR A 141 -10.12 10.97 11.09
C THR A 141 -9.57 11.97 10.07
N ILE A 142 -8.38 11.71 9.49
CA ILE A 142 -7.76 12.64 8.53
C ILE A 142 -8.57 12.74 7.23
N ALA A 143 -9.17 11.63 6.80
CA ALA A 143 -9.96 11.56 5.58
C ALA A 143 -11.45 11.94 5.78
N ASP A 144 -11.86 12.36 6.99
CA ASP A 144 -13.26 12.68 7.31
C ASP A 144 -14.24 11.56 6.91
N LEU A 145 -13.82 10.31 7.15
CA LEU A 145 -14.59 9.10 6.85
C LEU A 145 -15.48 8.67 8.03
N SER A 146 -15.36 9.32 9.19
CA SER A 146 -16.26 9.07 10.30
C SER A 146 -17.66 9.55 9.95
N ASP A 147 -18.66 8.73 10.21
CA ASP A 147 -20.06 9.14 10.11
C ASP A 147 -20.24 10.44 10.89
N GLY A 148 -20.68 11.48 10.19
CA GLY A 148 -21.23 12.66 10.83
C GLY A 148 -22.32 12.19 11.80
N LYS A 149 -22.16 12.54 13.08
CA LYS A 149 -23.20 12.36 14.09
C LYS A 149 -24.53 12.95 13.62
#